data_AF-A0A378FQ91-F1
#
_entry.id   AF-A0A378FQ91-F1
#
_cell.length_a   1.000
_cell.length_b   1.000
_cell.length_c   1.000
_cell.angle_alpha   90.00
_cell.angle_beta   90.00
_cell.angle_gamma   90.00
#
_symmetry.space_group_name_H-M   'P 1'
#
loop_
_entity.id
_entity.type
_entity.pdbx_description
1 polymer ?
#
loop_
_entity_poly.entity_id
_entity_poly.type
_entity_poly.pdbx_seq_one_letter_code
_entity_poly.pdbx_strand_id
1 'polypeptide(L)' 'MTARYIAIDWGSTNYPPGFIRAKNAWKVGNLKQA' A
#
# COMPACT_ATOMS: atom_id res chain seq x y z
N MET A 1 -19.22 13.17 -33.41
CA MET A 1 -18.91 12.26 -32.29
C MET A 1 -18.60 13.13 -31.07
N THR A 2 -19.56 13.36 -30.19
CA THR A 2 -19.37 14.18 -28.98
C THR A 2 -19.88 13.41 -27.77
N ALA A 3 -19.10 12.42 -27.33
CA ALA A 3 -19.38 11.68 -26.10
C ALA A 3 -18.75 12.40 -24.90
N ARG A 4 -19.48 12.47 -23.79
CA ARG A 4 -18.98 12.99 -22.50
C ARG A 4 -18.28 11.85 -21.76
N TYR A 5 -17.12 12.11 -21.15
CA TYR A 5 -16.39 11.11 -20.36
C TYR A 5 -16.40 11.48 -18.88
N ILE A 6 -16.22 10.47 -18.03
CA ILE A 6 -16.02 10.63 -16.59
C ILE A 6 -14.54 10.39 -16.31
N ALA A 7 -13.88 11.37 -15.72
CA ALA A 7 -12.51 11.23 -15.24
C ALA A 7 -12.54 10.63 -13.83
N ILE A 8 -11.84 9.51 -13.63
CA ILE A 8 -11.64 8.89 -12.32
C ILE A 8 -10.13 8.84 -12.08
N ASP A 9 -9.69 9.45 -10.97
CA ASP A 9 -8.33 9.26 -10.48
C ASP A 9 -8.27 7.93 -9.72
N TRP A 10 -7.64 6.93 -10.33
CA TRP A 10 -7.31 5.67 -9.66
C TRP A 10 -5.83 5.71 -9.28
N GLY A 11 -5.55 6.36 -8.15
CA GLY A 11 -4.22 6.38 -7.57
C GLY A 11 -3.68 4.98 -7.24
N SER A 12 -2.36 4.83 -7.30
CA SER A 12 -1.67 3.61 -6.90
C SER A 12 -1.83 3.36 -5.40
N THR A 13 -2.35 2.19 -5.02
CA THR A 13 -2.36 1.70 -3.62
C THR A 13 -1.08 0.93 -3.27
N ASN A 14 -0.05 0.99 -4.11
CA ASN A 14 1.11 0.12 -3.96
C ASN A 14 1.97 0.57 -2.78
N TYR A 15 2.12 -0.31 -1.81
CA TYR A 15 2.94 -0.04 -0.64
C TYR A 15 4.40 0.20 -1.05
N PRO A 16 5.09 1.18 -0.45
CA PRO A 16 6.50 1.40 -0.73
C PRO A 16 7.31 0.16 -0.34
N PRO A 17 8.45 -0.12 -0.99
CA PRO A 17 9.28 -1.30 -0.70
C PRO A 17 9.65 -1.46 0.79
N GLY A 18 9.73 -0.34 1.52
CA GLY A 18 9.98 -0.32 2.96
C GLY A 18 8.80 -0.77 3.83
N PHE A 19 7.56 -0.73 3.34
CA PHE A 19 6.37 -1.11 4.09
C PHE A 19 6.34 -2.60 4.44
N ILE A 20 6.69 -3.46 3.48
CA ILE A 20 6.74 -4.92 3.70
C ILE A 20 7.84 -5.25 4.72
N ARG A 21 8.99 -4.57 4.64
CA ARG A 21 10.10 -4.73 5.61
C ARG A 21 9.69 -4.26 7.00
N ALA A 22 9.02 -3.10 7.12
CA ALA A 22 8.51 -2.58 8.39
C ALA A 22 7.47 -3.51 9.01
N LYS A 23 6.53 -4.03 8.21
CA LYS A 23 5.53 -5.02 8.66
C LYS A 23 6.18 -6.29 9.22
N ASN A 24 7.17 -6.82 8.51
CA ASN A 24 7.88 -8.03 8.96
C ASN A 24 8.74 -7.76 10.20
N ALA A 25 9.40 -6.60 10.29
CA ALA A 25 10.17 -6.20 11.47
C ALA A 25 9.27 -6.04 12.70
N TRP A 26 8.08 -5.45 12.56
CA TRP A 26 7.11 -5.33 13.66
C TRP A 26 6.61 -6.69 14.12
N LYS A 27 6.31 -7.60 13.20
CA LYS A 27 5.92 -8.99 13.53
C LYS A 27 7.03 -9.71 14.30
N VAL A 28 8.28 -9.61 13.86
CA VAL A 28 9.42 -10.25 14.52
C VAL A 28 9.74 -9.60 15.87
N GLY A 29 9.65 -8.27 15.97
CA GLY A 29 9.85 -7.54 17.23
C GLY A 29 8.84 -7.95 18.30
N ASN A 30 7.56 -8.06 17.94
CA ASN A 30 6.52 -8.52 18.86
C ASN A 30 6.63 -10.00 19.24
N LEU A 31 7.11 -10.87 18.32
CA LEU A 31 7.38 -12.28 18.65
C LEU A 31 8.53 -12.46 19.65
N LYS A 32 9.45 -11.50 19.71
CA LYS A 32 10.61 -11.55 20.62
C LYS A 32 10.30 -10.96 22.02
N GLN A 33 9.14 -10.32 22.17
CA GLN A 33 8.69 -9.69 23.41
C GLN A 33 7.66 -10.55 24.18
N ALA A 34 7.32 -11.73 23.66
CA ALA A 34 6.46 -12.72 24.33
C ALA A 34 7.31 -13.76 25.08
#